data_AF-A0A0J6T881-F1
#
_entry.id   AF-A0A0J6T881-F1
#
_cell.length_a   1.000
_cell.length_b   1.000
_cell.length_c   1.000
_cell.angle_alpha   90.00
_cell.angle_beta   90.00
_cell.angle_gamma   90.00
#
_symmetry.space_group_name_H-M   'P 1'
#
loop_
_entity.id
_entity.type
_entity.pdbx_description
1 polymer ?
#
loop_
_entity_poly.entity_id
_entity_poly.type
_entity_poly.pdbx_seq_one_letter_code
_entity_poly.pdbx_strand_id
1 'polypeptide(L)' 'MPDLQQEEAALALADRHIAEGEQRIDALIERTKESEAAGRDTTTPERLLLLMRETLDQWHVHRRLILDAIARCER' A
#
# COMPACT_ATOMS: atom_id res chain seq x y z
N MET A 1 0.55 -3.30 -27.92
CA MET A 1 1.46 -3.96 -26.98
C MET A 1 1.77 -2.95 -25.91
N PRO A 2 1.63 -3.27 -24.61
CA PRO A 2 2.11 -2.39 -23.55
C PRO A 2 3.60 -2.13 -23.77
N ASP A 3 4.03 -0.88 -23.62
CA ASP A 3 5.45 -0.52 -23.69
C ASP A 3 6.13 -1.04 -22.41
N LEU A 4 7.12 -1.92 -22.57
CA LEU A 4 7.84 -2.53 -21.45
C LEU A 4 8.40 -1.46 -20.50
N GLN A 5 8.91 -0.36 -21.05
CA GLN A 5 9.46 0.74 -20.26
C GLN A 5 8.36 1.45 -19.44
N GLN A 6 7.14 1.54 -19.96
CA GLN A 6 6.00 2.11 -19.24
C GLN A 6 5.56 1.21 -18.08
N GLU A 7 5.53 -0.11 -18.28
CA GLU A 7 5.17 -1.06 -17.22
C GLU A 7 6.23 -1.10 -16.11
N GLU A 8 7.52 -1.04 -16.44
CA GLU A 8 8.60 -0.92 -15.44
C GLU A 8 8.50 0.37 -14.61
N ALA A 9 8.19 1.50 -15.26
CA ALA A 9 7.97 2.76 -14.55
C ALA A 9 6.73 2.69 -13.65
N ALA A 10 5.64 2.06 -14.10
CA ALA A 10 4.45 1.83 -13.30
C ALA A 10 4.75 0.93 -12.09
N LEU A 11 5.57 -0.11 -12.27
CA LEU A 11 6.00 -0.99 -11.19
C LEU A 11 6.80 -0.23 -10.12
N ALA A 12 7.78 0.58 -10.53
CA ALA A 12 8.58 1.38 -9.62
C ALA A 12 7.73 2.38 -8.82
N LEU A 13 6.70 2.95 -9.45
CA LEU A 13 5.74 3.83 -8.78
C LEU A 13 4.87 3.06 -7.78
N ALA A 14 4.35 1.90 -8.18
CA ALA A 14 3.56 1.04 -7.30
C ALA A 14 4.36 0.61 -6.05
N ASP A 15 5.62 0.22 -6.23
CA ASP A 15 6.52 -0.16 -5.14
C ASP A 15 6.74 0.98 -4.15
N ARG A 16 6.94 2.21 -4.67
CA ARG A 16 7.07 3.40 -3.82
C ARG A 16 5.80 3.67 -3.02
N HIS A 17 4.63 3.66 -3.67
CA HIS A 17 3.37 3.92 -2.99
C HIS A 17 3.08 2.88 -1.91
N ILE A 18 3.34 1.59 -2.19
CA ILE A 18 3.21 0.51 -1.20
C ILE A 18 4.10 0.80 0.01
N ALA A 19 5.39 1.07 -0.20
CA ALA A 19 6.32 1.34 0.90
C ALA A 19 5.91 2.57 1.73
N GLU A 20 5.48 3.66 1.09
CA GLU A 20 4.96 4.83 1.78
C GLU A 20 3.67 4.52 2.56
N GLY A 21 2.80 3.69 2.00
CA GLY A 21 1.57 3.23 2.64
C GLY A 21 1.85 2.42 3.91
N GLU A 22 2.76 1.44 3.81
CA GLU A 22 3.22 0.63 4.94
C GLU A 22 3.79 1.49 6.07
N GLN A 23 4.68 2.43 5.74
CA GLN A 23 5.26 3.35 6.73
C GLN A 23 4.18 4.19 7.45
N ARG A 24 3.15 4.64 6.73
CA ARG A 24 2.05 5.41 7.33
C ARG A 24 1.17 4.55 8.22
N ILE A 25 0.92 3.29 7.83
CA ILE A 25 0.19 2.33 8.67
C ILE A 25 0.95 2.11 9.97
N ASP A 26 2.26 1.82 9.91
CA ASP A 26 3.07 1.59 11.10
C ASP A 26 3.06 2.79 12.04
N ALA A 27 3.22 4.00 11.49
CA ALA A 27 3.14 5.23 12.28
C ALA A 27 1.76 5.44 12.92
N LEU A 28 0.67 5.08 12.23
CA LEU A 28 -0.68 5.19 12.78
C LEU A 28 -0.97 4.13 13.84
N ILE A 29 -0.41 2.92 13.70
CA ILE A 29 -0.48 1.87 14.73
C ILE A 29 0.13 2.37 16.03
N GLU A 30 1.35 2.92 15.99
CA GLU A 30 2.02 3.42 17.19
C GLU A 30 1.24 4.56 17.86
N ARG A 31 0.76 5.54 17.09
CA ARG A 31 -0.09 6.63 17.62
C ARG A 31 -1.41 6.14 18.21
N THR A 32 -1.98 5.08 17.65
CA THR A 32 -3.23 4.47 18.15
C THR A 32 -2.96 3.79 19.49
N LYS A 33 -1.89 3.01 19.61
CA LYS A 33 -1.46 2.40 20.88
C LYS A 33 -1.18 3.45 21.96
N GLU A 34 -0.49 4.54 21.62
CA GLU A 34 -0.24 5.65 22.54
C GLU A 34 -1.54 6.33 23.01
N SER A 35 -2.55 6.38 22.14
CA SER A 35 -3.86 6.95 22.46
C SER A 35 -4.70 6.03 23.33
N GLU A 36 -4.68 4.74 23.06
CA GLU A 36 -5.29 3.70 23.88
C GLU A 36 -4.70 3.69 25.30
N ALA A 37 -3.36 3.70 25.41
CA ALA A 37 -2.66 3.75 26.69
C ALA A 37 -2.97 5.02 27.51
N ALA A 38 -3.33 6.11 26.83
CA ALA A 38 -3.76 7.35 27.46
C ALA A 38 -5.27 7.42 27.74
N GLY A 39 -6.03 6.35 27.47
CA GLY A 39 -7.49 6.28 27.66
C GLY A 39 -8.28 7.17 26.70
N ARG A 40 -7.70 7.54 25.55
CA ARG A 40 -8.38 8.31 24.50
C ARG A 40 -9.16 7.37 23.57
N ASP A 41 -10.21 7.90 22.96
CA ASP A 41 -10.97 7.17 21.93
C ASP A 41 -10.08 6.85 20.71
N THR A 42 -10.03 5.57 20.35
CA THR A 42 -9.28 5.02 19.22
C THR A 42 -10.17 4.55 18.07
N THR A 43 -11.50 4.68 18.18
CA THR A 43 -12.45 4.19 17.16
C THR A 43 -12.15 4.73 15.76
N THR A 44 -11.82 6.03 15.67
CA THR A 44 -11.51 6.67 14.38
C THR A 44 -10.15 6.23 13.83
N PRO A 45 -9.04 6.29 14.59
CA PRO A 45 -7.75 5.73 14.16
C PRO A 45 -7.81 4.26 13.72
N GLU A 46 -8.54 3.41 14.44
CA GLU A 46 -8.69 1.99 14.10
C GLU A 46 -9.44 1.78 12.78
N ARG A 47 -10.52 2.53 12.56
CA ARG A 47 -11.24 2.50 11.28
C ARG A 47 -10.37 2.99 10.13
N LEU A 48 -9.55 4.01 10.36
CA LEU A 48 -8.61 4.49 9.36
C LEU A 48 -7.54 3.43 9.05
N LEU A 49 -7.01 2.73 10.06
CA LEU A 49 -6.07 1.63 9.88
C LEU A 49 -6.66 0.52 9.01
N LEU A 50 -7.92 0.14 9.25
CA LEU A 50 -8.62 -0.86 8.44
C LEU A 50 -8.69 -0.42 6.97
N LEU A 51 -9.16 0.80 6.71
CA LEU A 51 -9.27 1.34 5.35
C LEU A 51 -7.92 1.41 4.64
N MET A 52 -6.86 1.81 5.35
CA MET A 52 -5.51 1.88 4.79
C MET A 52 -5.00 0.47 4.43
N ARG A 53 -5.28 -0.54 5.25
CA ARG A 53 -4.90 -1.93 4.98
C ARG A 53 -5.61 -2.46 3.73
N GLU A 54 -6.93 -2.27 3.64
CA GLU A 54 -7.73 -2.65 2.48
C GLU A 54 -7.24 -1.96 1.20
N THR A 55 -6.86 -0.69 1.30
CA THR A 55 -6.29 0.07 0.17
C THR A 55 -4.93 -0.49 -0.25
N LEU A 56 -4.07 -0.84 0.72
CA LEU A 56 -2.76 -1.42 0.46
C LEU A 56 -2.88 -2.80 -0.22
N ASP A 57 -3.86 -3.61 0.17
CA ASP A 57 -4.16 -4.88 -0.50
C ASP A 57 -4.48 -4.66 -1.99
N GLN A 58 -5.27 -3.63 -2.32
CA GLN A 58 -5.56 -3.28 -3.72
C GLN A 58 -4.30 -2.85 -4.48
N TRP A 59 -3.38 -2.14 -3.83
CA TRP A 59 -2.10 -1.76 -4.45
C TRP A 59 -1.21 -2.98 -4.70
N HIS A 60 -1.18 -3.96 -3.80
CA HIS A 60 -0.47 -5.22 -4.05
C HIS A 60 -1.07 -6.01 -5.23
N VAL A 61 -2.40 -6.02 -5.35
CA VAL A 61 -3.08 -6.61 -6.52
C VAL A 61 -2.67 -5.88 -7.80
N HIS A 62 -2.70 -4.54 -7.80
CA HIS A 62 -2.28 -3.74 -8.94
C HIS A 62 -0.82 -4.01 -9.35
N ARG A 63 0.09 -4.06 -8.37
CA ARG A 63 1.50 -4.42 -8.58
C ARG A 63 1.66 -5.78 -9.25
N ARG A 64 0.88 -6.79 -8.82
CA ARG A 64 0.90 -8.13 -9.43
C ARG A 64 0.48 -8.08 -10.90
N LEU A 65 -0.55 -7.32 -11.24
CA LEU A 65 -1.01 -7.18 -12.62
C LEU A 65 0.04 -6.56 -13.54
N ILE A 66 0.81 -5.59 -13.05
CA ILE A 66 1.94 -4.98 -13.78
C ILE A 66 3.03 -6.02 -14.03
N LEU A 67 3.42 -6.78 -13.00
CA LEU A 67 4.42 -7.85 -13.14
C LEU A 67 3.98 -8.91 -14.17
N ASP A 68 2.71 -9.28 -14.15
CA ASP A 68 2.16 -10.23 -15.13
C ASP A 68 2.16 -9.64 -16.56
N ALA A 69 2.02 -8.32 -16.71
CA ALA A 69 2.13 -7.64 -18.00
C ALA A 69 3.56 -7.63 -18.52
N ILE A 70 4.54 -7.28 -17.68
CA ILE A 70 5.98 -7.33 -18.00
C ILE A 70 6.36 -8.73 -18.46
N ALA A 71 5.99 -9.77 -17.70
CA ALA A 71 6.32 -11.16 -18.02
C ALA A 71 5.70 -11.65 -19.35
N ARG A 72 4.64 -11.00 -19.85
CA ARG A 72 4.08 -11.28 -21.18
C ARG A 72 4.84 -10.56 -22.31
N CYS A 73 5.47 -9.43 -22.03
CA CYS A 73 6.28 -8.68 -23.00
C CYS A 73 7.70 -9.25 -23.17
N GLU A 74 8.22 -9.94 -22.15
CA GLU A 74 9.55 -10.58 -22.19
C GLU A 74 9.58 -11.97 -22.86
N ARG A 75 8.42 -12.52 -23.26
CA ARG A 75 8.33 -13.78 -24.01
C ARG A 75 8.29 -13.55 -25.52
#